data_AF-A0AAV8Y954-F1
#
_entry.id   AF-A0AAV8Y954-F1
#
_cell.length_a   1.000
_cell.length_b   1.000
_cell.length_c   1.000
_cell.angle_alpha   90.00
_cell.angle_beta   90.00
_cell.angle_gamma   90.00
#
_symmetry.space_group_name_H-M   'P 1'
#
loop_
_entity.id
_entity.type
_entity.pdbx_description
1 polymer ?
#
loop_
_entity_poly.entity_id
_entity_poly.type
_entity_poly.pdbx_seq_one_letter_code
_entity_poly.pdbx_strand_id
1 'polypeptide(L)'
;MYKPGERFELTNIIEIKLFIVINLLMGINTSPSYRDYWSSRPELRDTYIISLMNVNGFGFLLSNIHLNDNTLMPKKRTTGLC
;
A
#
# COMPACT_ATOMS: atom_id res chain seq x y z
N MET A 1 -13.32 0.01 6.11
CA MET A 1 -13.37 1.42 6.52
C MET A 1 -12.74 1.50 7.90
N TYR A 2 -11.61 2.20 8.04
CA TYR A 2 -10.88 2.27 9.31
C TYR A 2 -11.67 3.06 10.35
N LYS A 3 -11.67 2.59 11.59
CA LYS A 3 -12.34 3.27 12.69
C LYS A 3 -11.38 4.31 13.29
N PRO A 4 -11.83 5.54 13.53
CA PRO A 4 -11.02 6.54 14.22
C PRO A 4 -10.64 6.02 15.61
N GLY A 5 -9.34 6.00 15.94
CA GLY A 5 -8.84 5.70 17.30
C GLY A 5 -8.07 4.39 17.49
N GLU A 6 -7.95 3.52 16.48
CA GLU A 6 -7.01 2.40 16.54
C GLU A 6 -5.56 2.91 16.45
N ARG A 7 -4.70 2.41 17.37
CA ARG A 7 -3.26 2.72 17.34
C ARG A 7 -2.67 2.08 16.10
N PHE A 8 -2.00 2.89 15.28
CA PHE A 8 -1.23 2.40 14.14
C PHE A 8 -0.11 1.49 14.65
N GLU A 9 -0.09 0.24 14.21
CA GLU A 9 1.12 -0.55 14.34
C GLU A 9 2.19 0.03 13.41
N LEU A 10 3.39 0.21 13.94
CA LEU A 10 4.55 0.59 13.14
C LEU A 10 4.75 -0.50 12.08
N THR A 11 4.81 -0.09 10.81
CA THR A 11 5.07 -1.06 9.75
C THR A 11 6.46 -1.66 9.91
N ASN A 12 6.62 -2.90 9.45
CA ASN A 12 7.90 -3.59 9.52
C ASN A 12 8.51 -3.84 8.12
N ILE A 13 9.80 -4.19 8.09
CA ILE A 13 10.51 -4.41 6.82
C ILE A 13 9.95 -5.59 6.01
N ILE A 14 9.33 -6.58 6.68
CA ILE A 14 8.71 -7.73 6.01
C ILE A 14 7.46 -7.26 5.27
N GLU A 15 6.61 -6.46 5.91
CA GLU A 15 5.41 -5.88 5.28
C GLU A 15 5.76 -5.02 4.07
N ILE A 16 6.79 -4.19 4.15
CA ILE A 16 7.23 -3.39 3.00
C ILE A 16 7.71 -4.28 1.85
N LYS A 17 8.49 -5.34 2.13
CA LYS A 17 8.90 -6.31 1.11
C LYS A 17 7.70 -7.01 0.47
N LEU A 18 6.74 -7.45 1.28
CA LEU A 18 5.53 -8.10 0.80
C LEU A 18 4.67 -7.16 -0.04
N PHE A 19 4.53 -5.90 0.36
CA PHE A 19 3.85 -4.87 -0.43
C PHE A 19 4.50 -4.69 -1.80
N ILE A 20 5.83 -4.63 -1.87
CA ILE A 20 6.56 -4.55 -3.15
C ILE A 20 6.35 -5.80 -4.00
N VAL A 21 6.47 -6.99 -3.41
CA VAL A 21 6.26 -8.28 -4.10
C VAL A 21 4.85 -8.36 -4.67
N ILE A 22 3.83 -7.98 -3.91
CA ILE A 22 2.44 -7.99 -4.38
C ILE A 22 2.27 -7.02 -5.55
N ASN A 23 2.81 -5.80 -5.49
CA ASN A 23 2.76 -4.86 -6.62
C ASN A 23 3.43 -5.42 -7.89
N LEU A 24 4.56 -6.13 -7.75
CA LEU A 24 5.22 -6.78 -8.88
C LEU A 24 4.35 -7.89 -9.48
N LEU A 25 3.74 -8.73 -8.64
CA LEU A 25 2.87 -9.83 -9.07
C LEU A 25 1.62 -9.31 -9.80
N MET A 26 1.01 -8.23 -9.31
CA MET A 26 -0.13 -7.59 -9.97
C MET A 26 0.24 -7.01 -11.34
N GLY A 27 1.50 -6.60 -11.53
CA GLY A 27 2.02 -6.19 -12.82
C GLY A 27 2.18 -7.35 -13.82
N ILE A 28 2.38 -8.57 -13.35
CA ILE A 28 2.50 -9.77 -14.18
C ILE A 28 1.12 -10.35 -14.50
N ASN A 29 0.29 -10.54 -13.47
CA ASN A 29 -1.06 -11.09 -13.59
C ASN A 29 -2.07 -10.01 -13.21
N THR A 30 -2.43 -9.14 -14.15
CA THR A 30 -3.25 -7.94 -13.88
C THR A 30 -4.74 -8.25 -13.80
N SER A 31 -5.39 -7.83 -12.71
CA SER A 31 -6.84 -7.85 -12.53
C SER A 31 -7.44 -6.43 -12.66
N PRO A 32 -8.74 -6.30 -13.02
CA PRO A 32 -9.38 -4.99 -13.18
C PRO A 32 -9.33 -4.12 -11.93
N SER A 33 -9.40 -4.73 -10.76
CA SER A 33 -9.21 -4.09 -9.46
C SER A 33 -8.18 -4.86 -8.64
N TYR A 34 -7.29 -4.16 -7.95
CA TYR A 34 -6.40 -4.82 -6.98
C TYR A 34 -7.21 -5.55 -5.89
N ARG A 35 -8.44 -5.12 -5.59
CA ARG A 35 -9.28 -5.80 -4.59
C ARG A 35 -9.73 -7.19 -5.06
N ASP A 36 -9.70 -7.45 -6.36
CA ASP A 36 -10.16 -8.71 -6.93
C ASP A 36 -9.26 -9.88 -6.49
N TYR A 37 -7.96 -9.67 -6.32
CA TYR A 37 -7.04 -10.69 -5.78
C TYR A 37 -7.46 -11.20 -4.39
N TRP A 38 -8.13 -10.36 -3.59
CA TRP A 38 -8.66 -10.70 -2.26
C TRP A 38 -10.16 -11.04 -2.26
N SER A 39 -10.76 -11.22 -3.44
CA SER A 39 -12.19 -11.54 -3.56
C SER A 39 -12.53 -12.90 -2.94
N SER A 40 -13.77 -13.04 -2.48
CA SER A 40 -14.32 -14.33 -2.10
C SER A 40 -14.66 -15.21 -3.31
N ARG A 41 -14.74 -14.61 -4.51
CA ARG A 41 -15.07 -15.30 -5.77
C ARG A 41 -13.85 -16.08 -6.27
N PRO A 42 -13.92 -17.42 -6.38
CA PRO A 42 -12.77 -18.26 -6.77
C PRO A 42 -12.11 -17.86 -8.09
N GLU A 43 -12.88 -17.36 -9.05
CA GLU A 43 -12.41 -16.94 -10.37
C GLU A 43 -11.59 -15.64 -10.37
N LEU A 44 -11.71 -14.84 -9.31
CA LEU A 44 -10.93 -13.61 -9.11
C LEU A 44 -9.84 -13.77 -8.04
N ARG A 45 -10.05 -14.73 -7.14
CA ARG A 45 -9.24 -14.94 -5.95
C ARG A 45 -7.84 -15.46 -6.30
N ASP A 46 -6.82 -14.74 -5.84
CA ASP A 46 -5.44 -15.23 -5.89
C ASP A 46 -5.04 -15.73 -4.50
N THR A 47 -4.95 -17.06 -4.37
CA THR A 47 -4.64 -17.72 -3.09
C THR A 47 -3.24 -17.41 -2.60
N TYR A 48 -2.30 -17.13 -3.51
CA TYR A 48 -0.93 -16.77 -3.15
C TYR A 48 -0.90 -15.35 -2.58
N ILE A 49 -1.48 -14.36 -3.27
CA ILE A 49 -1.52 -12.96 -2.81
C ILE A 49 -2.23 -12.83 -1.46
N ILE A 50 -3.36 -13.52 -1.26
CA ILE A 50 -4.08 -13.52 0.02
C ILE A 50 -3.24 -14.06 1.17
N SER A 51 -2.38 -15.05 0.89
CA SER A 51 -1.52 -15.66 1.92
C SER A 51 -0.39 -14.72 2.38
N LEU A 52 0.02 -13.77 1.53
CA LEU A 52 1.12 -12.85 1.82
C LEU A 52 0.67 -11.69 2.72
N MET A 53 -0.47 -11.07 2.45
CA MET A 53 -0.95 -9.90 3.19
C MET A 53 -2.47 -9.80 3.05
N ASN A 54 -3.15 -9.26 4.07
CA ASN A 54 -4.58 -8.99 3.96
C ASN A 54 -4.86 -7.68 3.17
N VAL A 55 -6.05 -7.57 2.55
CA VAL A 55 -6.42 -6.43 1.70
C VAL A 55 -6.39 -5.08 2.43
N ASN A 56 -6.66 -5.10 3.74
CA ASN A 56 -6.65 -3.89 4.56
C ASN A 56 -5.21 -3.41 4.77
N GLY A 57 -4.29 -4.30 5.17
CA GLY A 57 -2.86 -4.00 5.32
C GLY A 57 -2.26 -3.47 4.01
N PHE A 58 -2.58 -4.10 2.88
CA PHE A 58 -2.18 -3.60 1.57
C PHE A 58 -2.73 -2.19 1.30
N GLY A 59 -4.04 -1.98 1.53
CA GLY A 59 -4.68 -0.69 1.33
C GLY A 59 -4.15 0.42 2.26
N PHE A 60 -3.75 0.07 3.49
CA PHE A 60 -3.12 0.98 4.42
C PHE A 60 -1.78 1.46 3.89
N LEU A 61 -0.89 0.54 3.49
CA LEU A 61 0.41 0.89 2.92
C LEU A 61 0.26 1.69 1.64
N LEU A 62 -0.65 1.29 0.75
CA LEU A 62 -0.94 2.00 -0.49
C LEU A 62 -1.33 3.47 -0.25
N SER A 63 -2.05 3.76 0.83
CA SER A 63 -2.55 5.11 1.13
C SER A 63 -1.59 5.96 1.96
N ASN A 64 -0.63 5.34 2.66
CA ASN A 64 0.20 6.00 3.68
C ASN A 64 1.72 5.89 3.43
N ILE A 65 2.16 5.33 2.29
CA ILE A 65 3.58 5.22 2.00
C ILE A 65 4.22 6.59 1.75
N HIS A 66 5.19 6.95 2.58
CA HIS A 66 5.99 8.18 2.42
C HIS A 66 7.43 7.79 2.12
N LEU A 67 7.90 8.14 0.91
CA LEU A 67 9.27 7.85 0.47
C LEU A 67 10.25 8.99 0.79
N ASN A 68 9.73 10.13 1.22
CA ASN A 68 10.53 11.31 1.51
C ASN A 68 10.51 11.61 3.01
N ASP A 69 11.66 11.99 3.55
CA ASP A 69 11.76 12.55 4.88
C ASP A 69 11.29 14.02 4.84
N ASN A 70 10.11 14.27 5.41
CA ASN A 70 9.51 15.61 5.42
C ASN A 70 10.27 16.59 6.33
N THR A 71 11.14 16.11 7.23
CA THR A 71 11.99 16.98 8.07
C THR A 71 13.14 17.62 7.28
N LEU A 72 13.57 16.95 6.20
CA LEU A 72 14.63 17.40 5.30
C LEU A 72 14.09 18.07 4.04
N MET A 73 12.76 18.15 3.89
CA MET A 73 12.14 18.71 2.71
C MET A 73 12.46 20.21 2.61
N PRO A 74 13.13 20.67 1.54
CA PRO A 74 13.43 22.08 1.38
C PRO A 74 12.12 22.87 1.32
N LYS A 75 12.07 24.03 1.99
CA LYS A 75 10.91 24.92 1.95
C LYS A 75 10.57 25.20 0.48
N LYS A 76 9.33 24.89 0.07
CA LYS A 76 8.82 25.25 -1.26
C LYS A 76 9.15 26.72 -1.47
N ARG A 77 9.88 27.01 -2.56
CA ARG A 77 10.33 28.36 -2.92
C ARG A 77 9.21 29.35 -2.63
N THR A 78 9.42 30.23 -1.66
CA THR A 78 8.58 31.39 -1.45
C THR A 78 8.57 32.14 -2.76
N THR A 79 7.43 32.14 -3.44
CA THR A 79 7.20 33.00 -4.60
C THR A 79 7.18 34.41 -4.04
N GLY A 80 8.30 35.11 -4.17
CA GLY A 80 8.47 36.47 -3.69
C GLY A 80 9.57 37.14 -4.47
N LEU A 81 9.18 37.73 -5.62
CA LEU A 81 9.85 38.77 -6.42
C LEU A 81 11.23 38.35 -6.98
N CYS A 82 11.43 38.19 -8.29
CA CYS A 82 11.20 39.16 -9.38
C CYS A 82 10.70 38.51 -10.67
#